data_AF-A0AA43MCT1-F1
#
_entry.id   AF-A0AA43MCT1-F1
#
_cell.length_a   1.000
_cell.length_b   1.000
_cell.length_c   1.000
_cell.angle_alpha   90.00
_cell.angle_beta   90.00
_cell.angle_gamma   90.00
#
_symmetry.space_group_name_H-M   'P 1'
#
loop_
_entity.id
_entity.type
_entity.pdbx_description
1 polymer ?
#
loop_
_entity_poly.entity_id
_entity_poly.type
_entity_poly.pdbx_seq_one_letter_code
_entity_poly.pdbx_strand_id
1 'polypeptide(L)'
;MKLTLRLTAKTILLAALFAPLSAFALFEGCAQFFPNQQIPSSSQIGKDLCFDDFAVYYSPIDKKPIYTVERLNAEQFQGKHRRRSNRFYEEARLPRSERALLTDYRGSGYDRGHNVPAGDMHTEKGMAQSFSLANMMPQARLNNQGIWAKQVEEPTRHYVKRAHSDVYVFTGSTGDLGNIGSNKVTIPSHLYKLVFDSSTKRAWAFWIDNTNEAHMTPPISYSELVERTGIDFHLPLVETKSNVIKPAHTVGGWYPVFFDVYATKKVDELNAHIKAGKVARIQIEYDQNADLAKRIAAALETDNGVRIELTQNSPPASSTVQNERNRVSVIVHQK
;
A
#
# COMPACT_ATOMS: atom_id res chain seq x y z
N MET A 1 55.23 -53.08 -47.45
CA MET A 1 55.24 -54.19 -46.47
C MET A 1 54.27 -53.85 -45.34
N LYS A 2 53.29 -54.75 -45.14
CA LYS A 2 52.26 -54.90 -44.09
C LYS A 2 52.12 -53.86 -42.95
N LEU A 3 50.92 -53.31 -42.87
CA LEU A 3 49.94 -53.36 -41.76
C LEU A 3 50.44 -53.23 -40.31
N THR A 4 49.89 -52.27 -39.56
CA THR A 4 49.14 -52.61 -38.33
C THR A 4 48.27 -51.44 -37.85
N LEU A 5 47.01 -51.80 -37.62
CA LEU A 5 45.88 -51.01 -37.14
C LEU A 5 45.99 -50.86 -35.62
N ARG A 6 45.78 -49.65 -35.07
CA ARG A 6 45.34 -49.50 -33.67
C ARG A 6 44.20 -48.49 -33.58
N LEU A 7 43.03 -49.03 -33.32
CA LEU A 7 41.85 -48.36 -32.79
C LEU A 7 42.20 -47.66 -31.47
N THR A 8 41.88 -46.38 -31.33
CA THR A 8 41.53 -45.80 -30.03
C THR A 8 40.44 -44.74 -30.19
N ALA A 9 39.25 -45.15 -29.75
CA ALA A 9 38.20 -44.40 -29.07
C ALA A 9 37.87 -42.97 -29.54
N LYS A 10 36.69 -42.86 -30.16
CA LYS A 10 35.85 -41.66 -30.22
C LYS A 10 35.69 -41.06 -28.81
N THR A 11 36.10 -39.82 -28.62
CA THR A 11 35.56 -38.94 -27.59
C THR A 11 34.95 -37.73 -28.29
N ILE A 12 33.65 -37.85 -28.57
CA ILE A 12 32.80 -36.72 -28.92
C ILE A 12 32.63 -35.94 -27.63
N LEU A 13 33.32 -34.81 -27.50
CA LEU A 13 33.05 -33.86 -26.42
C LEU A 13 31.77 -33.09 -26.80
N LEU A 14 30.63 -33.64 -26.39
CA LEU A 14 29.35 -32.94 -26.43
C LEU A 14 29.34 -31.90 -25.31
N ALA A 15 29.99 -30.74 -25.53
CA ALA A 15 29.91 -29.61 -24.62
C ALA A 15 28.60 -28.85 -24.91
N ALA A 16 27.48 -29.40 -24.47
CA ALA A 16 26.21 -28.70 -24.42
C ALA A 16 25.54 -28.94 -23.07
N LEU A 17 25.01 -27.85 -22.52
CA LEU A 17 24.09 -27.76 -21.38
C LEU A 17 24.73 -27.85 -19.98
N PHE A 18 25.09 -26.69 -19.43
CA PHE A 18 24.60 -26.24 -18.11
C PHE A 18 24.88 -24.74 -17.99
N ALA A 19 24.26 -23.92 -18.86
CA ALA A 19 23.97 -22.55 -18.44
C ALA A 19 22.83 -22.66 -17.43
N PRO A 20 22.95 -22.15 -16.19
CA PRO A 20 21.79 -22.02 -15.34
C PRO A 20 20.80 -21.13 -16.12
N LEU A 21 19.61 -21.66 -16.43
CA LEU A 21 18.49 -20.79 -16.75
C LEU A 21 18.27 -19.94 -15.50
N SER A 22 18.90 -18.77 -15.46
CA SER A 22 18.40 -17.68 -14.65
C SER A 22 17.05 -17.33 -15.25
N ALA A 23 16.01 -18.03 -14.79
CA ALA A 23 14.63 -17.69 -15.07
C ALA A 23 14.31 -16.39 -14.31
N PHE A 24 14.92 -15.29 -14.76
CA PHE A 24 14.38 -13.97 -14.52
C PHE A 24 13.08 -13.96 -15.33
N ALA A 25 11.98 -14.21 -14.64
CA ALA A 25 10.67 -13.93 -15.22
C ALA A 25 10.63 -12.42 -15.40
N LEU A 26 10.82 -11.96 -16.64
CA LEU A 26 10.37 -10.64 -17.04
C LEU A 26 8.89 -10.53 -16.62
N PHE A 27 8.43 -9.35 -16.25
CA PHE A 27 7.04 -9.13 -15.85
C PHE A 27 5.99 -9.59 -16.89
N GLU A 28 6.39 -10.03 -18.09
CA GLU A 28 5.54 -10.78 -19.03
C GLU A 28 4.69 -11.87 -18.36
N GLY A 29 5.22 -12.58 -17.35
CA GLY A 29 4.50 -13.63 -16.63
C GLY A 29 3.42 -13.14 -15.66
N CYS A 30 3.36 -11.83 -15.39
CA CYS A 30 2.40 -11.23 -14.47
C CYS A 30 1.89 -9.85 -14.90
N ALA A 31 1.91 -9.59 -16.21
CA ALA A 31 1.46 -8.33 -16.82
C ALA A 31 -0.01 -8.01 -16.49
N GLN A 32 -0.83 -9.03 -16.18
CA GLN A 32 -2.22 -8.87 -15.77
C GLN A 32 -2.41 -8.06 -14.47
N PHE A 33 -1.37 -7.87 -13.66
CA PHE A 33 -1.47 -7.01 -12.47
C PHE A 33 -1.28 -5.53 -12.77
N PHE A 34 -0.88 -5.17 -13.99
CA PHE A 34 -0.63 -3.79 -14.38
C PHE A 34 -1.82 -3.22 -15.16
N PRO A 35 -2.19 -1.94 -14.95
CA PRO A 35 -3.17 -1.25 -15.77
C PRO A 35 -2.79 -1.35 -17.25
N ASN A 36 -3.73 -1.77 -18.10
CA ASN A 36 -3.50 -2.00 -19.53
C ASN A 36 -2.30 -2.93 -19.85
N GLN A 37 -1.87 -3.75 -18.88
CA GLN A 37 -0.69 -4.60 -18.99
C GLN A 37 0.61 -3.80 -19.27
N GLN A 38 0.63 -2.51 -18.90
CA GLN A 38 1.76 -1.62 -19.12
C GLN A 38 2.61 -1.52 -17.85
N ILE A 39 3.85 -2.01 -17.93
CA ILE A 39 4.78 -2.05 -16.81
C ILE A 39 5.35 -0.64 -16.57
N PRO A 40 5.46 -0.18 -15.30
CA PRO A 40 6.08 1.09 -14.96
C PRO A 40 7.50 1.25 -15.53
N SER A 41 7.83 2.47 -15.96
CA SER A 41 9.18 2.82 -16.37
C SER A 41 9.93 3.51 -15.24
N SER A 42 11.16 3.06 -14.98
CA SER A 42 12.04 3.64 -13.97
C SER A 42 13.49 3.53 -14.40
N SER A 43 14.33 4.50 -14.01
CA SER A 43 15.79 4.41 -14.16
C SER A 43 16.44 3.57 -13.07
N GLN A 44 15.69 3.15 -12.05
CA GLN A 44 16.21 2.32 -10.96
C GLN A 44 16.48 0.90 -11.44
N ILE A 45 17.63 0.36 -11.05
CA ILE A 45 18.03 -1.01 -11.38
C ILE A 45 17.28 -1.97 -10.44
N GLY A 46 16.41 -2.81 -11.00
CA GLY A 46 15.62 -3.76 -10.25
C GLY A 46 15.53 -5.13 -10.90
N LYS A 47 14.81 -6.02 -10.21
CA LYS A 47 14.52 -7.39 -10.64
C LYS A 47 13.02 -7.65 -10.56
N ASP A 48 12.48 -8.19 -11.64
CA ASP A 48 11.08 -8.55 -11.76
C ASP A 48 10.83 -9.87 -11.02
N LEU A 49 9.84 -9.86 -10.12
CA LEU A 49 9.39 -11.05 -9.41
C LEU A 49 7.87 -11.16 -9.50
N CYS A 50 7.40 -12.12 -10.28
CA CYS A 50 5.99 -12.49 -10.34
C CYS A 50 5.61 -13.42 -9.18
N PHE A 51 4.52 -13.10 -8.49
CA PHE A 51 3.82 -13.97 -7.55
C PHE A 51 2.40 -14.26 -8.09
N ASP A 52 1.63 -15.11 -7.41
CA ASP A 52 0.33 -15.55 -7.92
C ASP A 52 -0.74 -14.45 -7.85
N ASP A 53 -0.63 -13.56 -6.87
CA ASP A 53 -1.64 -12.52 -6.59
C ASP A 53 -1.07 -11.08 -6.72
N PHE A 54 0.23 -10.95 -6.97
CA PHE A 54 0.92 -9.65 -7.05
C PHE A 54 2.26 -9.75 -7.80
N ALA A 55 2.86 -8.60 -8.10
CA ALA A 55 4.22 -8.53 -8.64
C ALA A 55 5.09 -7.56 -7.83
N VAL A 56 6.41 -7.79 -7.85
CA VAL A 56 7.40 -6.98 -7.14
C VAL A 56 8.51 -6.58 -8.10
N TYR A 57 8.81 -5.28 -8.18
CA TYR A 57 10.04 -4.77 -8.77
C TYR A 57 11.03 -4.52 -7.64
N TYR A 58 12.04 -5.37 -7.54
CA TYR A 58 12.89 -5.48 -6.35
C TYR A 58 14.26 -4.84 -6.57
N SER A 59 14.75 -4.02 -5.62
CA SER A 59 16.11 -3.46 -5.68
C SER A 59 17.11 -4.47 -5.10
N PRO A 60 18.04 -5.04 -5.89
CA PRO A 60 19.10 -5.91 -5.37
C PRO A 60 20.14 -5.14 -4.54
N ILE A 61 20.17 -3.81 -4.66
CA ILE A 61 21.07 -2.91 -3.93
C ILE A 61 20.49 -2.67 -2.53
N ASP A 62 19.26 -2.16 -2.47
CA ASP A 62 18.59 -1.75 -1.22
C ASP A 62 17.96 -2.93 -0.47
N LYS A 63 17.81 -4.06 -1.16
CA LYS A 63 17.25 -5.33 -0.67
C LYS A 63 15.80 -5.21 -0.21
N LYS A 64 15.03 -4.31 -0.82
CA LYS A 64 13.60 -4.07 -0.62
C LYS A 64 12.90 -3.81 -1.97
N PRO A 65 11.56 -3.85 -2.04
CA PRO A 65 10.84 -3.35 -3.21
C PRO A 65 11.20 -1.90 -3.56
N ILE A 66 11.34 -1.65 -4.87
CA ILE A 66 11.21 -0.32 -5.46
C ILE A 66 9.72 0.02 -5.51
N TYR A 67 8.93 -0.90 -6.09
CA TYR A 67 7.48 -0.93 -5.99
C TYR A 67 6.96 -2.37 -6.05
N THR A 68 5.74 -2.56 -5.61
CA THR A 68 4.91 -3.74 -5.81
C THR A 68 3.62 -3.33 -6.51
N VAL A 69 2.92 -4.27 -7.12
CA VAL A 69 1.60 -4.02 -7.72
C VAL A 69 0.62 -5.16 -7.39
N GLU A 70 -0.61 -4.77 -7.07
CA GLU A 70 -1.77 -5.64 -6.88
C GLU A 70 -2.90 -5.19 -7.80
N ARG A 71 -3.61 -6.15 -8.40
CA ARG A 71 -4.92 -5.91 -9.03
C ARG A 71 -5.99 -6.45 -8.11
N LEU A 72 -6.72 -5.55 -7.47
CA LEU A 72 -7.71 -5.85 -6.44
C LEU A 72 -9.13 -5.55 -6.91
N ASN A 73 -10.10 -6.37 -6.52
CA ASN A 73 -11.53 -6.10 -6.73
C ASN A 73 -12.36 -6.63 -5.56
N ALA A 74 -13.64 -6.22 -5.51
CA ALA A 74 -14.52 -6.56 -4.41
C ALA A 74 -14.69 -8.07 -4.20
N GLU A 75 -14.70 -8.88 -5.27
CA GLU A 75 -14.93 -10.32 -5.24
C GLU A 75 -13.83 -11.05 -4.45
N GLN A 76 -12.57 -10.64 -4.60
CA GLN A 76 -11.44 -11.20 -3.84
C GLN A 76 -11.61 -11.03 -2.32
N PHE A 77 -12.43 -10.09 -1.85
CA PHE A 77 -12.70 -9.84 -0.43
C PHE A 77 -14.00 -10.47 0.10
N GLN A 78 -14.78 -11.18 -0.73
CA GLN A 78 -16.05 -11.79 -0.30
C GLN A 78 -15.90 -13.16 0.38
N GLY A 79 -14.71 -13.77 0.32
CA GLY A 79 -14.43 -15.07 0.91
C GLY A 79 -14.03 -15.04 2.39
N LYS A 80 -13.90 -16.23 3.00
CA LYS A 80 -13.30 -16.35 4.33
C LYS A 80 -11.86 -15.84 4.29
N HIS A 81 -11.55 -14.89 5.16
CA HIS A 81 -10.17 -14.43 5.36
C HIS A 81 -9.25 -15.63 5.68
N ARG A 82 -8.16 -15.75 4.93
CA ARG A 82 -7.17 -16.81 5.16
C ARG A 82 -6.45 -16.54 6.47
N ARG A 83 -6.19 -17.61 7.22
CA ARG A 83 -5.44 -17.51 8.48
C ARG A 83 -4.01 -17.06 8.14
N ARG A 84 -3.57 -15.96 8.76
CA ARG A 84 -2.20 -15.46 8.60
C ARG A 84 -1.21 -16.56 8.99
N SER A 85 -0.28 -16.87 8.09
CA SER A 85 0.76 -17.87 8.36
C SER A 85 1.83 -17.33 9.31
N ASN A 86 2.16 -16.04 9.19
CA ASN A 86 3.29 -15.38 9.86
C ASN A 86 4.64 -16.09 9.62
N ARG A 87 4.74 -16.86 8.53
CA ARG A 87 5.94 -17.63 8.14
C ARG A 87 6.76 -16.85 7.12
N PHE A 88 7.53 -15.89 7.62
CA PHE A 88 8.49 -15.15 6.79
C PHE A 88 9.58 -16.05 6.23
N TYR A 89 9.96 -15.82 4.98
CA TYR A 89 11.01 -16.58 4.32
C TYR A 89 11.86 -15.72 3.38
N GLU A 90 13.11 -16.12 3.18
CA GLU A 90 14.05 -15.45 2.30
C GLU A 90 13.79 -15.86 0.84
N GLU A 91 13.77 -14.89 -0.08
CA GLU A 91 13.43 -15.16 -1.48
C GLU A 91 14.55 -15.94 -2.18
N ALA A 92 14.33 -17.24 -2.38
CA ALA A 92 15.33 -18.15 -2.97
C ALA A 92 15.61 -17.89 -4.45
N ARG A 93 14.71 -17.21 -5.16
CA ARG A 93 14.92 -16.78 -6.55
C ARG A 93 15.99 -15.69 -6.70
N LEU A 94 16.31 -14.99 -5.60
CA LEU A 94 17.35 -13.96 -5.59
C LEU A 94 18.66 -14.52 -5.02
N PRO A 95 19.82 -14.14 -5.58
CA PRO A 95 21.12 -14.41 -4.98
C PRO A 95 21.20 -13.91 -3.54
N ARG A 96 21.90 -14.65 -2.68
CA ARG A 96 22.00 -14.33 -1.24
C ARG A 96 22.57 -12.92 -0.99
N SER A 97 23.53 -12.47 -1.80
CA SER A 97 24.15 -11.14 -1.70
C SER A 97 23.21 -9.99 -2.03
N GLU A 98 22.11 -10.27 -2.72
CA GLU A 98 21.18 -9.28 -3.25
C GLU A 98 19.83 -9.31 -2.54
N ARG A 99 19.62 -10.19 -1.54
CA ARG A 99 18.34 -10.36 -0.87
C ARG A 99 18.42 -10.04 0.62
N ALA A 100 17.30 -9.62 1.19
CA ALA A 100 17.17 -9.53 2.64
C ALA A 100 17.12 -10.93 3.28
N LEU A 101 17.75 -11.07 4.45
CA LEU A 101 17.73 -12.28 5.27
C LEU A 101 16.92 -12.08 6.55
N LEU A 102 16.42 -13.16 7.13
CA LEU A 102 15.63 -13.07 8.37
C LEU A 102 16.45 -12.50 9.54
N THR A 103 17.77 -12.73 9.51
CA THR A 103 18.74 -12.22 10.48
C THR A 103 18.91 -10.70 10.41
N ASP A 104 18.69 -10.06 9.25
CA ASP A 104 18.87 -8.61 9.12
C ASP A 104 17.85 -7.83 9.93
N TYR A 105 16.63 -8.37 10.05
CA TYR A 105 15.55 -7.77 10.84
C TYR A 105 15.62 -8.10 12.33
N ARG A 106 16.33 -9.16 12.72
CA ARG A 106 16.38 -9.60 14.12
C ARG A 106 17.13 -8.57 14.96
N GLY A 107 16.47 -8.01 15.96
CA GLY A 107 17.07 -7.01 16.85
C GLY A 107 17.28 -5.62 16.22
N SER A 108 16.82 -5.40 14.99
CA SER A 108 17.03 -4.13 14.26
C SER A 108 16.23 -2.95 14.80
N GLY A 109 15.18 -3.20 15.59
CA GLY A 109 14.21 -2.19 15.99
C GLY A 109 13.08 -1.96 14.98
N TYR A 110 13.22 -2.42 13.74
CA TYR A 110 12.22 -2.28 12.67
C TYR A 110 11.34 -3.53 12.53
N ASP A 111 10.09 -3.32 12.08
CA ASP A 111 9.21 -4.39 11.65
C ASP A 111 9.53 -4.83 10.22
N ARG A 112 9.10 -6.05 9.87
CA ARG A 112 9.02 -6.53 8.48
C ARG A 112 7.72 -5.99 7.87
N GLY A 113 7.77 -4.73 7.42
CA GLY A 113 6.65 -4.03 6.82
C GLY A 113 6.30 -4.61 5.47
N HIS A 114 5.05 -5.03 5.28
CA HIS A 114 4.60 -5.58 3.99
C HIS A 114 4.36 -4.43 2.99
N ASN A 115 4.77 -4.61 1.73
CA ASN A 115 4.33 -3.73 0.64
C ASN A 115 2.98 -4.20 0.09
N VAL A 116 2.88 -5.51 -0.18
CA VAL A 116 1.63 -6.23 -0.46
C VAL A 116 1.10 -6.84 0.84
N PRO A 117 0.01 -6.32 1.44
CA PRO A 117 -0.44 -6.75 2.75
C PRO A 117 -0.98 -8.18 2.72
N ALA A 118 -0.63 -8.99 3.73
CA ALA A 118 -1.22 -10.32 3.88
C ALA A 118 -2.77 -10.28 3.98
N GLY A 119 -3.34 -9.17 4.46
CA GLY A 119 -4.79 -8.95 4.55
C GLY A 119 -5.51 -8.83 3.20
N ASP A 120 -4.76 -8.64 2.11
CA ASP A 120 -5.28 -8.47 0.76
C ASP A 120 -5.28 -9.81 -0.01
N MET A 121 -4.68 -10.86 0.57
CA MET A 121 -4.55 -12.19 -0.03
C MET A 121 -5.81 -13.05 0.19
N HIS A 122 -6.36 -13.57 -0.91
CA HIS A 122 -7.59 -14.37 -0.92
C HIS A 122 -7.34 -15.88 -1.14
N THR A 123 -6.12 -16.25 -1.56
CA THR A 123 -5.67 -17.64 -1.71
C THR A 123 -4.68 -18.02 -0.61
N GLU A 124 -4.57 -19.33 -0.29
CA GLU A 124 -3.55 -19.80 0.68
C GLU A 124 -2.13 -19.61 0.16
N LYS A 125 -1.94 -19.76 -1.16
CA LYS A 125 -0.65 -19.60 -1.82
C LYS A 125 -0.22 -18.13 -1.82
N GLY A 126 -1.10 -17.20 -2.20
CA GLY A 126 -0.87 -15.76 -2.08
C GLY A 126 -0.61 -15.33 -0.64
N MET A 127 -1.40 -15.84 0.31
CA MET A 127 -1.17 -15.61 1.73
C MET A 127 0.24 -16.04 2.14
N ALA A 128 0.71 -17.21 1.75
CA ALA A 128 2.08 -17.64 2.03
C ALA A 128 3.12 -16.75 1.32
N GLN A 129 2.92 -16.47 0.03
CA GLN A 129 3.81 -15.65 -0.79
C GLN A 129 3.99 -14.21 -0.27
N SER A 130 2.93 -13.63 0.31
CA SER A 130 2.99 -12.28 0.91
C SER A 130 4.04 -12.15 2.02
N PHE A 131 4.48 -13.26 2.64
CA PHE A 131 5.52 -13.30 3.66
C PHE A 131 6.96 -13.43 3.12
N SER A 132 7.16 -13.41 1.79
CA SER A 132 8.50 -13.32 1.20
C SER A 132 9.21 -12.04 1.65
N LEU A 133 10.48 -12.13 2.04
CA LEU A 133 11.27 -10.93 2.34
C LEU A 133 11.49 -10.02 1.12
N ALA A 134 11.29 -10.53 -0.10
CA ALA A 134 11.25 -9.69 -1.28
C ALA A 134 10.06 -8.71 -1.28
N ASN A 135 9.02 -8.95 -0.48
CA ASN A 135 7.86 -8.06 -0.29
C ASN A 135 8.01 -7.17 0.98
N MET A 136 9.17 -7.21 1.66
CA MET A 136 9.35 -6.51 2.93
C MET A 136 10.21 -5.25 2.78
N MET A 137 9.96 -4.29 3.67
CA MET A 137 10.84 -3.15 3.92
C MET A 137 11.01 -2.95 5.43
N PRO A 138 12.15 -2.42 5.91
CA PRO A 138 12.28 -1.98 7.30
C PRO A 138 11.30 -0.84 7.58
N GLN A 139 10.27 -1.13 8.38
CA GLN A 139 9.22 -0.16 8.69
C GLN A 139 9.20 0.15 10.18
N ALA A 140 9.12 1.44 10.55
CA ALA A 140 9.01 1.86 11.93
C ALA A 140 7.77 1.21 12.57
N ARG A 141 7.88 0.72 13.81
CA ARG A 141 6.85 -0.16 14.41
C ARG A 141 5.50 0.53 14.56
N LEU A 142 5.48 1.76 15.08
CA LEU A 142 4.25 2.53 15.22
C LEU A 142 3.71 2.98 13.86
N ASN A 143 4.58 3.12 12.86
CA ASN A 143 4.15 3.33 11.49
C ASN A 143 3.37 2.12 10.96
N ASN A 144 4.02 0.95 10.96
CA ASN A 144 3.48 -0.31 10.44
C ASN A 144 2.18 -0.73 11.13
N GLN A 145 2.17 -0.76 12.46
CA GLN A 145 1.05 -1.27 13.26
C GLN A 145 -0.06 -0.22 13.45
N GLY A 146 0.27 1.05 13.30
CA GLY A 146 -0.61 2.19 13.49
C GLY A 146 -1.04 2.80 12.16
N ILE A 147 -0.47 3.95 11.83
CA ILE A 147 -0.91 4.79 10.71
C ILE A 147 -0.98 4.05 9.37
N TRP A 148 0.01 3.21 9.03
CA TRP A 148 0.00 2.48 7.79
C TRP A 148 -1.13 1.46 7.73
N ALA A 149 -1.23 0.56 8.71
CA ALA A 149 -2.30 -0.42 8.77
C ALA A 149 -3.70 0.22 8.84
N LYS A 150 -3.88 1.21 9.72
CA LYS A 150 -5.19 1.77 10.09
C LYS A 150 -5.68 2.89 9.19
N GLN A 151 -4.77 3.64 8.58
CA GLN A 151 -5.11 4.86 7.84
C GLN A 151 -4.69 4.81 6.36
N VAL A 152 -3.92 3.80 5.95
CA VAL A 152 -3.57 3.57 4.54
C VAL A 152 -4.15 2.24 4.03
N GLU A 153 -3.82 1.11 4.66
CA GLU A 153 -4.24 -0.21 4.18
C GLU A 153 -5.73 -0.48 4.37
N GLU A 154 -6.27 -0.24 5.58
CA GLU A 154 -7.70 -0.44 5.87
C GLU A 154 -8.60 0.42 4.98
N PRO A 155 -8.37 1.74 4.82
CA PRO A 155 -9.16 2.56 3.90
C PRO A 155 -9.04 2.13 2.43
N THR A 156 -7.84 1.71 1.99
CA THR A 156 -7.65 1.17 0.63
C THR A 156 -8.53 -0.07 0.43
N ARG A 157 -8.49 -1.05 1.34
CA ARG A 157 -9.37 -2.23 1.27
C ARG A 157 -10.84 -1.87 1.29
N HIS A 158 -11.25 -0.90 2.13
CA HIS A 158 -12.64 -0.45 2.17
C HIS A 158 -13.08 0.19 0.85
N TYR A 159 -12.20 0.95 0.21
CA TYR A 159 -12.45 1.48 -1.12
C TYR A 159 -12.64 0.36 -2.15
N VAL A 160 -11.71 -0.59 -2.21
CA VAL A 160 -11.79 -1.73 -3.14
C VAL A 160 -13.09 -2.52 -2.99
N LYS A 161 -13.53 -2.79 -1.74
CA LYS A 161 -14.78 -3.51 -1.46
C LYS A 161 -16.04 -2.82 -2.01
N ARG A 162 -15.98 -1.51 -2.29
CA ARG A 162 -17.09 -0.73 -2.87
C ARG A 162 -16.88 -0.39 -4.34
N ALA A 163 -15.69 -0.63 -4.89
CA ALA A 163 -15.40 -0.33 -6.28
C ALA A 163 -16.18 -1.28 -7.20
N HIS A 164 -16.58 -0.75 -8.37
CA HIS A 164 -17.33 -1.52 -9.37
C HIS A 164 -16.43 -2.28 -10.35
N SER A 165 -15.12 -2.03 -10.32
CA SER A 165 -14.12 -2.61 -11.21
C SER A 165 -12.83 -2.87 -10.46
N ASP A 166 -11.81 -3.35 -11.20
CA ASP A 166 -10.46 -3.49 -10.66
C ASP A 166 -9.90 -2.15 -10.18
N VAL A 167 -9.26 -2.20 -9.03
CA VAL A 167 -8.44 -1.17 -8.43
C VAL A 167 -7.01 -1.67 -8.43
N TYR A 168 -6.12 -0.91 -9.04
CA TYR A 168 -4.71 -1.22 -9.11
C TYR A 168 -4.00 -0.48 -7.99
N VAL A 169 -3.25 -1.20 -7.16
CA VAL A 169 -2.56 -0.64 -6.01
C VAL A 169 -1.08 -0.86 -6.19
N PHE A 170 -0.31 0.24 -6.23
CA PHE A 170 1.14 0.19 -6.18
C PHE A 170 1.62 0.63 -4.81
N THR A 171 2.49 -0.15 -4.19
CA THR A 171 3.11 0.19 -2.90
C THR A 171 4.62 0.21 -3.07
N GLY A 172 5.29 1.18 -2.46
CA GLY A 172 6.75 1.20 -2.47
C GLY A 172 7.31 2.17 -1.44
N SER A 173 8.61 2.40 -1.52
CA SER A 173 9.32 3.24 -0.56
C SER A 173 10.57 3.88 -1.15
N THR A 174 10.94 5.08 -0.66
CA THR A 174 12.07 5.85 -1.18
C THR A 174 12.90 6.53 -0.07
N GLY A 175 14.05 7.04 -0.48
CA GLY A 175 15.09 7.62 0.36
C GLY A 175 15.80 6.59 1.25
N ASP A 176 16.73 7.08 2.06
CA ASP A 176 17.70 6.27 2.79
C ASP A 176 17.92 6.88 4.19
N LEU A 177 17.61 6.13 5.24
CA LEU A 177 17.86 6.47 6.65
C LEU A 177 18.94 5.57 7.28
N GLY A 178 19.80 4.99 6.45
CA GLY A 178 20.76 3.96 6.81
C GLY A 178 20.24 2.55 6.54
N ASN A 179 20.86 1.56 7.18
CA ASN A 179 20.62 0.14 6.89
C ASN A 179 20.46 -0.70 8.15
N ILE A 180 19.70 -1.79 8.05
CA ILE A 180 19.63 -2.84 9.07
C ILE A 180 20.43 -4.08 8.65
N GLY A 181 20.92 -4.82 9.65
CA GLY A 181 21.53 -6.14 9.45
C GLY A 181 22.91 -6.11 8.80
N SER A 182 23.56 -7.27 8.77
CA SER A 182 24.88 -7.43 8.13
C SER A 182 24.80 -7.32 6.61
N ASN A 183 23.66 -7.68 6.01
CA ASN A 183 23.46 -7.57 4.57
C ASN A 183 23.09 -6.15 4.13
N LYS A 184 22.97 -5.18 5.04
CA LYS A 184 22.65 -3.78 4.72
C LYS A 184 21.34 -3.66 3.92
N VAL A 185 20.22 -4.01 4.55
CA VAL A 185 18.89 -3.74 3.97
C VAL A 185 18.54 -2.29 4.27
N THR A 186 18.24 -1.49 3.24
CA THR A 186 18.02 -0.05 3.38
C THR A 186 16.73 0.25 4.11
N ILE A 187 16.81 1.21 5.04
CA ILE A 187 15.66 1.77 5.74
C ILE A 187 15.16 2.93 4.87
N PRO A 188 13.96 2.83 4.27
CA PRO A 188 13.43 3.94 3.51
C PRO A 188 13.04 5.10 4.44
N SER A 189 13.14 6.32 3.93
CA SER A 189 12.66 7.53 4.63
C SER A 189 11.15 7.74 4.49
N HIS A 190 10.57 7.30 3.37
CA HIS A 190 9.15 7.49 3.06
C HIS A 190 8.56 6.25 2.42
N LEU A 191 7.28 6.05 2.69
CA LEU A 191 6.44 4.98 2.17
C LEU A 191 5.34 5.60 1.32
N TYR A 192 4.99 4.96 0.22
CA TYR A 192 3.88 5.42 -0.62
C TYR A 192 2.95 4.28 -1.01
N LYS A 193 1.67 4.61 -1.20
CA LYS A 193 0.67 3.72 -1.77
C LYS A 193 -0.18 4.47 -2.79
N LEU A 194 0.02 4.19 -4.07
CA LEU A 194 -0.76 4.70 -5.19
C LEU A 194 -1.98 3.80 -5.40
N VAL A 195 -3.16 4.38 -5.44
CA VAL A 195 -4.42 3.70 -5.72
C VAL A 195 -4.97 4.23 -7.02
N PHE A 196 -5.27 3.36 -7.98
CA PHE A 196 -5.87 3.69 -9.27
C PHE A 196 -7.16 2.89 -9.47
N ASP A 197 -8.28 3.58 -9.56
CA ASP A 197 -9.57 2.97 -9.91
C ASP A 197 -9.77 2.99 -11.42
N SER A 198 -9.84 1.79 -12.00
CA SER A 198 -9.93 1.64 -13.45
C SER A 198 -11.30 2.03 -14.03
N SER A 199 -12.36 2.10 -13.22
CA SER A 199 -13.69 2.55 -13.67
C SER A 199 -13.75 4.06 -13.77
N THR A 200 -13.34 4.77 -12.71
CA THR A 200 -13.38 6.24 -12.66
C THR A 200 -12.16 6.89 -13.29
N LYS A 201 -11.10 6.11 -13.59
CA LYS A 201 -9.80 6.59 -14.07
C LYS A 201 -9.16 7.63 -13.14
N ARG A 202 -9.44 7.53 -11.84
CA ARG A 202 -8.89 8.41 -10.80
C ARG A 202 -7.74 7.73 -10.10
N ALA A 203 -6.73 8.51 -9.75
CA ALA A 203 -5.60 8.06 -8.94
C ALA A 203 -5.26 9.05 -7.84
N TRP A 204 -4.80 8.53 -6.71
CA TRP A 204 -4.23 9.29 -5.60
C TRP A 204 -3.17 8.45 -4.91
N ALA A 205 -2.23 9.10 -4.22
CA ALA A 205 -1.19 8.39 -3.48
C ALA A 205 -1.10 8.85 -2.03
N PHE A 206 -1.03 7.89 -1.12
CA PHE A 206 -0.58 8.14 0.25
C PHE A 206 0.93 8.35 0.24
N TRP A 207 1.42 9.29 1.05
CA TRP A 207 2.84 9.57 1.23
C TRP A 207 3.13 9.79 2.71
N ILE A 208 3.83 8.84 3.33
CA ILE A 208 3.98 8.77 4.80
C ILE A 208 5.45 8.62 5.17
N ASP A 209 5.92 9.42 6.12
CA ASP A 209 7.27 9.29 6.69
C ASP A 209 7.43 7.95 7.40
N ASN A 210 8.59 7.30 7.25
CA ASN A 210 8.87 6.02 7.91
C ASN A 210 9.43 6.22 9.34
N THR A 211 8.65 6.89 10.19
CA THR A 211 9.01 7.19 11.58
C THR A 211 7.91 6.75 12.53
N ASN A 212 8.21 6.63 13.82
CA ASN A 212 7.19 6.31 14.83
C ASN A 212 6.26 7.51 15.11
N GLU A 213 6.70 8.71 14.75
CA GLU A 213 6.02 9.99 14.90
C GLU A 213 5.22 10.40 13.66
N ALA A 214 5.18 9.52 12.64
CA ALA A 214 4.50 9.78 11.39
C ALA A 214 3.02 10.11 11.60
N HIS A 215 2.55 11.14 10.90
CA HIS A 215 1.17 11.60 10.91
C HIS A 215 0.58 11.56 9.50
N MET A 216 -0.74 11.49 9.42
CA MET A 216 -1.41 11.47 8.12
C MET A 216 -1.31 12.85 7.48
N THR A 217 -0.99 12.84 6.20
CA THR A 217 -1.14 13.98 5.30
C THR A 217 -2.23 13.68 4.27
N PRO A 218 -2.83 14.71 3.65
CA PRO A 218 -3.72 14.48 2.51
C PRO A 218 -3.00 13.71 1.39
N PRO A 219 -3.68 12.82 0.67
CA PRO A 219 -3.09 12.14 -0.48
C PRO A 219 -2.52 13.13 -1.50
N ILE A 220 -1.35 12.81 -2.05
CA ILE A 220 -0.72 13.56 -3.14
C ILE A 220 -1.27 13.12 -4.51
N SER A 221 -1.09 13.97 -5.52
CA SER A 221 -1.46 13.65 -6.89
C SER A 221 -0.56 12.58 -7.49
N TYR A 222 -1.02 11.98 -8.58
CA TYR A 222 -0.20 11.06 -9.38
C TYR A 222 1.08 11.75 -9.91
N SER A 223 0.95 12.97 -10.44
CA SER A 223 2.10 13.72 -10.98
C SER A 223 3.18 13.98 -9.92
N GLU A 224 2.76 14.36 -8.71
CA GLU A 224 3.67 14.58 -7.58
C GLU A 224 4.38 13.28 -7.18
N LEU A 225 3.65 12.15 -7.18
CA LEU A 225 4.28 10.85 -6.91
C LEU A 225 5.33 10.49 -7.96
N VAL A 226 5.03 10.68 -9.26
CA VAL A 226 5.97 10.43 -10.36
C VAL A 226 7.23 11.29 -10.17
N GLU A 227 7.07 12.57 -9.84
CA GLU A 227 8.19 13.48 -9.57
C GLU A 227 9.04 13.01 -8.39
N ARG A 228 8.41 12.65 -7.26
CA ARG A 228 9.12 12.19 -6.05
C ARG A 228 9.83 10.85 -6.21
N THR A 229 9.29 9.96 -7.04
CA THR A 229 9.78 8.58 -7.17
C THR A 229 10.66 8.36 -8.40
N GLY A 230 10.52 9.21 -9.43
CA GLY A 230 11.10 8.99 -10.75
C GLY A 230 10.55 7.75 -11.46
N ILE A 231 9.34 7.31 -11.09
CA ILE A 231 8.68 6.13 -11.67
C ILE A 231 7.44 6.60 -12.43
N ASP A 232 7.40 6.32 -13.73
CA ASP A 232 6.20 6.47 -14.54
C ASP A 232 5.39 5.18 -14.47
N PHE A 233 4.25 5.19 -13.76
CA PHE A 233 3.39 4.02 -13.60
C PHE A 233 2.44 3.78 -14.80
N HIS A 234 2.49 4.59 -15.86
CA HIS A 234 1.67 4.46 -17.06
C HIS A 234 0.17 4.39 -16.81
N LEU A 235 -0.35 5.20 -15.88
CA LEU A 235 -1.77 5.19 -15.57
C LEU A 235 -2.60 5.86 -16.68
N PRO A 236 -3.64 5.21 -17.23
CA PRO A 236 -4.52 5.81 -18.23
C PRO A 236 -5.55 6.72 -17.54
N LEU A 237 -5.07 7.85 -17.02
CA LEU A 237 -5.92 8.84 -16.33
C LEU A 237 -6.79 9.59 -17.35
N VAL A 238 -7.97 10.05 -16.90
CA VAL A 238 -8.69 11.07 -17.66
C VAL A 238 -7.84 12.34 -17.62
N GLU A 239 -7.49 12.88 -18.80
CA GLU A 239 -6.86 14.20 -18.89
C GLU A 239 -7.77 15.24 -18.25
N THR A 240 -7.51 15.57 -16.98
CA THR A 240 -7.81 16.90 -16.50
C THR A 240 -6.76 17.80 -17.13
N LYS A 241 -7.10 18.49 -18.23
CA LYS A 241 -6.24 19.53 -18.82
C LYS A 241 -5.60 20.34 -17.71
N SER A 242 -4.27 20.22 -17.60
CA SER A 242 -3.44 21.04 -16.73
C SER A 242 -3.53 22.48 -17.23
N ASN A 243 -4.47 23.25 -16.68
CA ASN A 243 -4.34 24.69 -16.64
C ASN A 243 -3.75 25.02 -15.28
N VAL A 244 -2.55 25.59 -15.28
CA VAL A 244 -2.03 26.37 -14.16
C VAL A 244 -3.03 27.49 -13.90
N ILE A 245 -3.94 27.29 -12.95
CA ILE A 245 -4.90 28.29 -12.48
C ILE A 245 -4.40 28.77 -11.12
N LYS A 246 -3.99 30.05 -11.06
CA LYS A 246 -3.85 30.79 -9.80
C LYS A 246 -5.15 30.69 -8.99
N PRO A 247 -5.09 30.61 -7.65
CA PRO A 247 -6.20 30.12 -6.86
C PRO A 247 -7.39 31.08 -6.91
N ALA A 248 -8.54 30.56 -7.28
CA ALA A 248 -9.84 31.18 -7.02
C ALA A 248 -10.82 30.08 -6.57
N HIS A 249 -11.04 30.02 -5.25
CA HIS A 249 -12.17 29.44 -4.51
C HIS A 249 -12.82 28.11 -4.98
N THR A 250 -12.34 27.03 -4.35
CA THR A 250 -13.01 25.89 -3.69
C THR A 250 -14.23 25.15 -4.29
N VAL A 251 -14.07 23.82 -4.36
CA VAL A 251 -15.11 22.83 -3.99
C VAL A 251 -14.42 21.82 -3.05
N GLY A 252 -14.76 21.87 -1.76
CA GLY A 252 -13.95 21.31 -0.68
C GLY A 252 -13.87 19.78 -0.58
N GLY A 253 -12.73 19.31 -0.08
CA GLY A 253 -12.50 17.93 0.34
C GLY A 253 -13.26 17.58 1.61
N TRP A 254 -13.30 16.29 1.97
CA TRP A 254 -13.83 15.84 3.25
C TRP A 254 -12.81 14.96 3.97
N TYR A 255 -12.85 14.95 5.30
CA TYR A 255 -12.03 14.07 6.13
C TYR A 255 -12.81 13.55 7.35
N PRO A 256 -12.59 12.29 7.77
CA PRO A 256 -13.22 11.74 8.97
C PRO A 256 -12.39 12.03 10.23
N VAL A 257 -13.06 12.30 11.34
CA VAL A 257 -12.50 12.34 12.69
C VAL A 257 -13.21 11.32 13.56
N PHE A 258 -12.48 10.31 14.03
CA PHE A 258 -13.05 9.20 14.80
C PHE A 258 -13.02 9.48 16.31
N PHE A 259 -14.12 9.14 16.99
CA PHE A 259 -14.27 9.21 18.44
C PHE A 259 -14.66 7.82 18.98
N ASP A 260 -13.73 7.17 19.67
CA ASP A 260 -14.00 5.98 20.49
C ASP A 260 -14.58 6.37 21.87
N VAL A 261 -14.20 7.56 22.36
CA VAL A 261 -14.73 8.25 23.54
C VAL A 261 -14.74 9.76 23.28
N TYR A 262 -15.42 10.55 24.12
CA TYR A 262 -15.41 12.00 24.01
C TYR A 262 -13.99 12.56 24.25
N ALA A 263 -13.52 13.43 23.35
CA ALA A 263 -12.20 14.02 23.42
C ALA A 263 -12.26 15.52 23.12
N THR A 264 -12.11 16.35 24.17
CA THR A 264 -12.22 17.81 24.08
C THR A 264 -11.26 18.40 23.05
N LYS A 265 -10.00 17.94 23.03
CA LYS A 265 -9.00 18.42 22.05
C LYS A 265 -9.45 18.27 20.59
N LYS A 266 -10.07 17.14 20.24
CA LYS A 266 -10.59 16.91 18.88
C LYS A 266 -11.76 17.83 18.55
N VAL A 267 -12.61 18.11 19.54
CA VAL A 267 -13.73 19.06 19.39
C VAL A 267 -13.21 20.49 19.24
N ASP A 268 -12.20 20.90 20.02
CA ASP A 268 -11.59 22.21 19.95
C ASP A 268 -10.93 22.46 18.57
N GLU A 269 -10.23 21.45 18.03
CA GLU A 269 -9.65 21.49 16.69
C GLU A 269 -10.73 21.64 15.60
N LEU A 270 -11.84 20.90 15.71
CA LEU A 270 -12.99 21.04 14.82
C LEU A 270 -13.60 22.44 14.90
N ASN A 271 -13.80 22.97 16.10
CA ASN A 271 -14.30 24.32 16.32
C ASN A 271 -13.35 25.39 15.77
N ALA A 272 -12.04 25.22 15.89
CA ALA A 272 -11.07 26.11 15.27
C ALA A 272 -11.21 26.12 13.74
N HIS A 273 -11.46 24.97 13.12
CA HIS A 273 -11.67 24.87 11.67
C HIS A 273 -13.01 25.49 11.23
N ILE A 274 -14.08 25.32 12.02
CA ILE A 274 -15.38 25.97 11.79
C ILE A 274 -15.26 27.50 11.91
N LYS A 275 -14.57 27.99 12.95
CA LYS A 275 -14.31 29.41 13.17
C LYS A 275 -13.45 30.02 12.06
N ALA A 276 -12.49 29.27 11.55
CA ALA A 276 -11.68 29.67 10.41
C ALA A 276 -12.43 29.69 9.07
N GLY A 277 -13.73 29.35 9.05
CA GLY A 277 -14.55 29.33 7.84
C GLY A 277 -14.19 28.21 6.87
N LYS A 278 -13.43 27.20 7.31
CA LYS A 278 -12.92 26.12 6.44
C LYS A 278 -13.89 24.95 6.28
N VAL A 279 -15.00 24.95 7.02
CA VAL A 279 -15.96 23.83 7.09
C VAL A 279 -17.27 24.23 6.43
N ALA A 280 -17.72 23.46 5.44
CA ALA A 280 -18.99 23.63 4.74
C ALA A 280 -20.14 22.89 5.43
N ARG A 281 -19.91 21.64 5.83
CA ARG A 281 -20.91 20.76 6.45
C ARG A 281 -20.23 19.74 7.35
N ILE A 282 -20.92 19.30 8.39
CA ILE A 282 -20.49 18.20 9.25
C ILE A 282 -21.56 17.11 9.23
N GLN A 283 -21.16 15.86 9.00
CA GLN A 283 -22.02 14.69 9.15
C GLN A 283 -21.44 13.81 10.26
N ILE A 284 -22.25 13.43 11.24
CA ILE A 284 -21.87 12.62 12.39
C ILE A 284 -22.56 11.27 12.24
N GLU A 285 -21.78 10.25 11.92
CA GLU A 285 -22.26 8.88 11.75
C GLU A 285 -21.98 8.04 13.00
N TYR A 286 -22.98 7.28 13.45
CA TYR A 286 -22.86 6.38 14.60
C TYR A 286 -23.68 5.10 14.40
N ASP A 287 -23.26 3.99 15.03
CA ASP A 287 -24.04 2.75 15.05
C ASP A 287 -24.83 2.63 16.37
N GLN A 288 -24.14 2.37 17.50
CA GLN A 288 -24.79 2.14 18.80
C GLN A 288 -24.59 3.28 19.81
N ASN A 289 -23.63 4.17 19.59
CA ASN A 289 -23.25 5.22 20.56
C ASN A 289 -23.88 6.58 20.25
N ALA A 290 -25.22 6.63 20.29
CA ALA A 290 -25.99 7.84 20.01
C ALA A 290 -25.69 8.97 21.01
N ASP A 291 -25.39 8.64 22.26
CA ASP A 291 -25.09 9.64 23.30
C ASP A 291 -23.78 10.35 23.04
N LEU A 292 -22.73 9.63 22.62
CA LEU A 292 -21.48 10.25 22.20
C LEU A 292 -21.67 11.14 20.96
N ALA A 293 -22.46 10.69 19.98
CA ALA A 293 -22.75 11.47 18.78
C ALA A 293 -23.48 12.78 19.10
N LYS A 294 -24.52 12.72 19.95
CA LYS A 294 -25.25 13.91 20.43
C LYS A 294 -24.35 14.83 21.24
N ARG A 295 -23.49 14.28 22.11
CA ARG A 295 -22.55 15.06 22.91
C ARG A 295 -21.53 15.80 22.05
N ILE A 296 -21.00 15.15 21.00
CA ILE A 296 -20.10 15.80 20.05
C ILE A 296 -20.85 16.89 19.28
N ALA A 297 -22.05 16.60 18.77
CA ALA A 297 -22.87 17.57 18.03
C ALA A 297 -23.16 18.83 18.86
N ALA A 298 -23.52 18.67 20.14
CA ALA A 298 -23.81 19.77 21.05
C ALA A 298 -22.57 20.63 21.41
N ALA A 299 -21.37 20.08 21.27
CA ALA A 299 -20.12 20.76 21.58
C ALA A 299 -19.50 21.49 20.37
N LEU A 300 -20.07 21.33 19.17
CA LEU A 300 -19.63 22.03 17.96
C LEU A 300 -20.36 23.38 17.84
N GLU A 301 -19.59 24.46 17.74
CA GLU A 301 -20.11 25.83 17.69
C GLU A 301 -20.50 26.18 16.23
N THR A 302 -21.80 26.29 15.94
CA THR A 302 -22.34 26.34 14.55
C THR A 302 -22.74 27.73 14.04
N ASP A 303 -22.38 28.80 14.73
CA ASP A 303 -22.83 30.18 14.42
C ASP A 303 -22.45 30.70 13.01
N ASN A 304 -21.62 29.96 12.25
CA ASN A 304 -21.16 30.28 10.89
C ASN A 304 -21.94 29.59 9.75
N GLY A 305 -23.16 29.10 9.98
CA GLY A 305 -24.01 28.50 8.95
C GLY A 305 -23.59 27.08 8.52
N VAL A 306 -22.77 26.40 9.32
CA VAL A 306 -22.38 24.99 9.11
C VAL A 306 -23.51 24.08 9.58
N ARG A 307 -24.05 23.25 8.68
CA ARG A 307 -25.07 22.25 9.04
C ARG A 307 -24.41 21.03 9.65
N ILE A 308 -24.93 20.58 10.81
CA ILE A 308 -24.60 19.30 11.43
C ILE A 308 -25.74 18.32 11.15
N GLU A 309 -25.42 17.18 10.56
CA GLU A 309 -26.35 16.09 10.31
C GLU A 309 -25.96 14.88 11.15
N LEU A 310 -26.90 14.27 11.88
CA LEU A 310 -26.67 13.02 12.59
C LEU A 310 -27.28 11.87 11.79
N THR A 311 -26.48 10.85 11.50
CA THR A 311 -26.92 9.68 10.74
C THR A 311 -26.62 8.41 11.54
N GLN A 312 -27.64 7.60 11.81
CA GLN A 312 -27.43 6.28 12.39
C GLN A 312 -27.18 5.26 11.27
N ASN A 313 -26.00 4.67 11.24
CA ASN A 313 -25.58 3.67 10.26
C ASN A 313 -25.23 2.38 10.99
N SER A 314 -26.14 1.40 10.97
CA SER A 314 -25.91 0.08 11.56
C SER A 314 -25.52 -0.92 10.48
N PRO A 315 -24.28 -1.46 10.48
CA PRO A 315 -23.92 -2.57 9.61
C PRO A 315 -24.74 -3.82 9.97
N PRO A 316 -24.90 -4.80 9.05
CA PRO A 316 -25.52 -6.08 9.35
C PRO A 316 -24.84 -6.76 10.54
N ALA A 317 -25.62 -7.45 11.38
CA ALA A 317 -25.09 -8.05 12.59
C ALA A 317 -23.96 -9.07 12.29
N SER A 318 -22.73 -8.74 12.69
CA SER A 318 -21.59 -9.66 12.69
C SER A 318 -21.22 -10.05 14.12
N SER A 319 -21.04 -11.36 14.37
CA SER A 319 -20.67 -11.94 15.66
C SER A 319 -19.22 -11.71 16.08
N THR A 320 -18.42 -11.03 15.24
CA THR A 320 -16.96 -10.88 15.43
C THR A 320 -16.49 -9.43 15.56
N VAL A 321 -17.39 -8.44 15.45
CA VAL A 321 -17.05 -7.01 15.49
C VAL A 321 -17.81 -6.33 16.63
N GLN A 322 -17.25 -6.38 17.83
CA GLN A 322 -17.78 -5.63 18.98
C GLN A 322 -17.18 -4.22 19.09
N ASN A 323 -15.94 -4.00 18.65
CA ASN A 323 -15.23 -2.74 18.92
C ASN A 323 -15.60 -1.57 17.97
N GLU A 324 -16.16 -1.84 16.78
CA GLU A 324 -16.47 -0.78 15.81
C GLU A 324 -17.88 -0.19 15.98
N ARG A 325 -18.77 -0.84 16.74
CA ARG A 325 -20.17 -0.39 16.92
C ARG A 325 -20.33 0.82 17.85
N ASN A 326 -19.35 1.04 18.74
CA ASN A 326 -19.36 2.13 19.70
C ASN A 326 -18.64 3.40 19.23
N ARG A 327 -17.97 3.35 18.06
CA ARG A 327 -17.25 4.48 17.47
C ARG A 327 -18.21 5.44 16.79
N VAL A 328 -17.98 6.74 16.98
CA VAL A 328 -18.65 7.82 16.24
C VAL A 328 -17.67 8.41 15.23
N SER A 329 -18.12 8.59 13.99
CA SER A 329 -17.34 9.17 12.90
C SER A 329 -17.88 10.55 12.55
N VAL A 330 -17.06 11.59 12.71
CA VAL A 330 -17.39 12.96 12.31
C VAL A 330 -16.77 13.24 10.94
N ILE A 331 -17.58 13.27 9.90
CA ILE A 331 -17.20 13.58 8.53
C ILE A 331 -17.28 15.09 8.34
N VAL A 332 -16.14 15.73 8.13
CA VAL A 332 -16.03 17.18 7.94
C VAL A 332 -15.90 17.47 6.45
N HIS A 333 -16.88 18.14 5.87
CA HIS A 333 -16.82 18.66 4.51
C HIS A 333 -16.27 20.08 4.55
N GLN A 334 -15.24 20.36 3.77
CA GLN A 334 -14.57 21.66 3.72
C GLN A 334 -15.27 22.63 2.73
N LYS A 335 -15.12 23.94 2.95
CA LYS A 335 -15.62 24.97 2.03
C LYS A 335 -14.75 25.12 0.80
#